data_AF-A0A235EN04-F1
#
_entry.id   AF-A0A235EN04-F1
#
_cell.length_a   1.000
_cell.length_b   1.000
_cell.length_c   1.000
_cell.angle_alpha   90.00
_cell.angle_beta   90.00
_cell.angle_gamma   90.00
#
_symmetry.space_group_name_H-M   'P 1'
#
loop_
_entity.id
_entity.type
_entity.pdbx_description
1 polymer ?
#
loop_
_entity_poly.entity_id
_entity_poly.type
_entity_poly.pdbx_seq_one_letter_code
_entity_poly.pdbx_strand_id
1 'polypeptide(L)'
;MPSPQRVSNVTSAVLFDSQSPLDLQMNRVKEAIRAEPAKAPLRTFYFQLLAVLGDWNKALAQLQMCAQLDPKAIPMAQAYREALRCELLRKEVFEGQRTPYILGEPPAWLSYMVDALKAQAQGSHDAALKLRTQALDMAPASAGAINGDAFEWLCDSDSRLGPAFELYTNGCYYWVPFSAVRSVTLDKPSDLRDLVWQPAELALANESTLRGLIPTRYPTQEGDDDSLRLARRTEWTELGGEHVAGRGQRVLISDQGDHALLDIRTISFNA
;
A
#
# COMPACT_ATOMS: atom_id res chain seq x y z
N MET A 1 -22.21 -7.90 24.36
CA MET A 1 -21.47 -6.73 23.83
C MET A 1 -21.71 -6.68 22.33
N PRO A 2 -22.55 -5.77 21.81
CA PRO A 2 -22.88 -5.78 20.38
C PRO A 2 -21.78 -5.10 19.55
N SER A 3 -21.45 -5.73 18.44
CA SER A 3 -20.46 -5.33 17.42
C SER A 3 -20.79 -3.97 16.78
N PRO A 4 -19.78 -3.18 16.37
CA PRO A 4 -20.02 -1.90 15.72
C PRO A 4 -20.67 -2.11 14.34
N GLN A 5 -21.77 -1.38 14.12
CA GLN A 5 -22.69 -1.53 13.00
C GLN A 5 -22.09 -1.09 11.66
N ARG A 6 -22.39 -1.88 10.61
CA ARG A 6 -22.22 -1.54 9.19
C ARG A 6 -22.94 -0.23 8.87
N VAL A 7 -22.19 0.82 8.55
CA VAL A 7 -22.74 2.06 7.99
C VAL A 7 -22.76 1.94 6.47
N SER A 8 -23.94 1.58 5.94
CA SER A 8 -24.44 1.81 4.56
C SER A 8 -23.46 1.82 3.37
N ASN A 9 -23.20 0.64 2.78
CA ASN A 9 -22.50 0.45 1.49
C ASN A 9 -23.37 0.66 0.23
N VAL A 10 -24.59 1.19 0.35
CA VAL A 10 -25.60 1.08 -0.73
C VAL A 10 -25.41 2.13 -1.84
N THR A 11 -24.69 3.24 -1.62
CA THR A 11 -24.56 4.31 -2.63
C THR A 11 -23.27 4.26 -3.45
N SER A 12 -22.15 3.79 -2.87
CA SER A 12 -20.89 3.56 -3.60
C SER A 12 -21.03 2.41 -4.61
N ALA A 13 -21.74 1.34 -4.23
CA ALA A 13 -22.00 0.19 -5.09
C ALA A 13 -22.90 0.49 -6.31
N VAL A 14 -23.67 1.58 -6.29
CA VAL A 14 -24.54 1.98 -7.41
C VAL A 14 -23.79 2.80 -8.47
N LEU A 15 -22.67 3.43 -8.09
CA LEU A 15 -21.90 4.29 -9.00
C LEU A 15 -20.56 3.68 -9.42
N PHE A 16 -19.98 2.80 -8.61
CA PHE A 16 -18.79 2.06 -9.02
C PHE A 16 -19.18 0.91 -9.94
N ASP A 17 -18.69 0.96 -11.17
CA ASP A 17 -18.76 -0.15 -12.10
C ASP A 17 -17.35 -0.64 -12.36
N SER A 18 -17.06 -1.87 -11.92
CA SER A 18 -15.75 -2.48 -12.09
C SER A 18 -15.31 -2.55 -13.55
N GLN A 19 -16.22 -2.61 -14.52
CA GLN A 19 -15.88 -2.76 -15.94
C GLN A 19 -15.79 -1.41 -16.67
N SER A 20 -16.26 -0.32 -16.07
CA SER A 20 -16.23 1.00 -16.68
C SER A 20 -14.85 1.67 -16.50
N PRO A 21 -14.34 2.40 -17.50
CA PRO A 21 -13.17 3.28 -17.37
C PRO A 21 -13.30 4.28 -16.21
N LEU A 22 -12.19 4.59 -15.53
CA LEU A 22 -12.15 5.46 -14.36
C LEU A 22 -12.55 6.90 -14.68
N ASP A 23 -12.26 7.40 -15.88
CA ASP A 23 -12.64 8.73 -16.35
C ASP A 23 -14.17 8.89 -16.50
N LEU A 24 -14.84 7.86 -17.01
CA LEU A 24 -16.30 7.81 -17.09
C LEU A 24 -16.93 7.81 -15.70
N GLN A 25 -16.41 6.99 -14.79
CA GLN A 25 -16.87 6.95 -13.40
C GLN A 25 -16.64 8.29 -12.69
N MET A 26 -15.50 8.93 -12.99
CA MET A 26 -15.15 10.27 -12.49
C MET A 26 -16.14 11.34 -12.96
N ASN A 27 -16.56 11.29 -14.22
CA ASN A 27 -17.55 12.24 -14.75
C ASN A 27 -18.93 12.02 -14.11
N ARG A 28 -19.37 10.75 -14.01
CA ARG A 28 -20.65 10.39 -13.37
C ARG A 28 -20.74 10.86 -11.93
N VAL A 29 -19.69 10.63 -11.11
CA VAL A 29 -19.71 11.08 -9.71
C VAL A 29 -19.73 12.61 -9.60
N LYS A 30 -19.04 13.34 -10.49
CA LYS A 30 -19.08 14.81 -10.52
C LYS A 30 -20.47 15.34 -10.86
N GLU A 31 -21.15 14.73 -11.84
CA GLU A 31 -22.53 15.08 -12.19
C GLU A 31 -23.50 14.79 -11.04
N ALA A 32 -23.39 13.61 -10.42
CA ALA A 32 -24.20 13.25 -9.26
C ALA A 32 -23.98 14.24 -8.09
N ILE A 33 -22.75 14.67 -7.83
CA ILE A 33 -22.43 15.67 -6.81
C ILE A 33 -23.05 17.03 -7.14
N ARG A 34 -23.08 17.43 -8.43
CA ARG A 34 -23.73 18.69 -8.83
C ARG A 34 -25.24 18.65 -8.59
N ALA A 35 -25.87 17.50 -8.82
CA ALA A 35 -27.29 17.29 -8.57
C ALA A 35 -27.63 17.21 -7.07
N GLU A 36 -26.81 16.52 -6.28
CA GLU A 36 -27.05 16.27 -4.85
C GLU A 36 -25.81 16.62 -3.98
N PRO A 37 -25.44 17.91 -3.84
CA PRO A 37 -24.17 18.30 -3.22
C PRO A 37 -24.04 17.96 -1.74
N ALA A 38 -25.16 17.79 -1.03
CA ALA A 38 -25.21 17.43 0.40
C ALA A 38 -25.14 15.92 0.65
N LYS A 39 -25.12 15.08 -0.39
CA LYS A 39 -25.13 13.61 -0.25
C LYS A 39 -23.72 13.09 0.04
N ALA A 40 -23.40 12.93 1.32
CA ALA A 40 -22.07 12.54 1.80
C ALA A 40 -21.47 11.30 1.10
N PRO A 41 -22.21 10.20 0.82
CA PRO A 41 -21.65 9.04 0.12
C PRO A 41 -21.06 9.34 -1.26
N LEU A 42 -21.57 10.35 -1.98
CA LEU A 42 -21.00 10.76 -3.27
C LEU A 42 -19.60 11.36 -3.10
N ARG A 43 -19.39 12.14 -2.05
CA ARG A 43 -18.08 12.72 -1.72
C ARG A 43 -17.10 11.63 -1.30
N THR A 44 -17.58 10.64 -0.53
CA THR A 44 -16.76 9.49 -0.16
C THR A 44 -16.34 8.72 -1.40
N PHE A 45 -17.25 8.42 -2.33
CA PHE A 45 -16.89 7.73 -3.58
C PHE A 45 -15.91 8.56 -4.43
N TYR A 46 -16.14 9.87 -4.56
CA TYR A 46 -15.24 10.75 -5.30
C TYR A 46 -13.83 10.80 -4.70
N PHE A 47 -13.71 10.86 -3.37
CA PHE A 47 -12.43 10.73 -2.68
C PHE A 47 -11.72 9.41 -3.05
N GLN A 48 -12.43 8.28 -3.03
CA GLN A 48 -11.82 6.98 -3.32
C GLN A 48 -11.34 6.89 -4.78
N LEU A 49 -12.10 7.43 -5.74
CA LEU A 49 -11.66 7.51 -7.14
C LEU A 49 -10.41 8.38 -7.31
N LEU A 50 -10.34 9.53 -6.63
CA LEU A 50 -9.16 10.39 -6.66
C LEU A 50 -7.94 9.69 -6.05
N ALA A 51 -8.12 8.92 -4.99
CA ALA A 51 -7.05 8.10 -4.40
C ALA A 51 -6.56 7.01 -5.37
N VAL A 52 -7.46 6.32 -6.08
CA VAL A 52 -7.09 5.34 -7.10
C VAL A 52 -6.27 5.98 -8.22
N LEU A 53 -6.67 7.17 -8.66
CA LEU A 53 -5.98 7.95 -9.69
C LEU A 53 -4.66 8.60 -9.23
N GLY A 54 -4.36 8.58 -7.94
CA GLY A 54 -3.17 9.22 -7.37
C GLY A 54 -3.25 10.75 -7.25
N ASP A 55 -4.44 11.34 -7.37
CA ASP A 55 -4.64 12.78 -7.18
C ASP A 55 -4.81 13.12 -5.69
N TRP A 56 -3.70 13.03 -4.95
CA TRP A 56 -3.68 13.14 -3.49
C TRP A 56 -4.19 14.49 -2.97
N ASN A 57 -3.90 15.57 -3.70
CA ASN A 57 -4.32 16.92 -3.34
C ASN A 57 -5.84 17.06 -3.43
N LYS A 58 -6.46 16.63 -4.54
CA LYS A 58 -7.92 16.67 -4.66
C LYS A 58 -8.59 15.66 -3.74
N ALA A 59 -7.99 14.47 -3.53
CA ALA A 59 -8.49 13.47 -2.60
C ALA A 59 -8.58 14.04 -1.17
N LEU A 60 -7.55 14.75 -0.72
CA LEU A 60 -7.52 15.40 0.59
C LEU A 60 -8.64 16.44 0.73
N ALA A 61 -8.86 17.27 -0.29
CA ALA A 61 -9.95 18.25 -0.29
C ALA A 61 -11.33 17.58 -0.18
N GLN A 62 -11.58 16.49 -0.92
CA GLN A 62 -12.85 15.76 -0.82
C GLN A 62 -13.01 15.08 0.55
N LEU A 63 -11.92 14.59 1.14
CA LEU A 63 -11.95 13.98 2.47
C LEU A 63 -12.34 14.98 3.56
N GLN A 64 -11.88 16.23 3.46
CA GLN A 64 -12.33 17.33 4.33
C GLN A 64 -13.82 17.63 4.15
N MET A 65 -14.31 17.65 2.91
CA MET A 65 -15.75 17.84 2.64
C MET A 65 -16.59 16.69 3.21
N CYS A 66 -16.11 15.44 3.15
CA CYS A 66 -16.80 14.29 3.77
C CYS A 66 -17.03 14.52 5.26
N ALA A 67 -15.99 14.95 5.99
CA ALA A 67 -16.07 15.23 7.43
C ALA A 67 -16.99 16.41 7.78
N GLN A 68 -17.11 17.40 6.88
CA GLN A 68 -18.02 18.53 7.05
C GLN A 68 -19.49 18.16 6.83
N LEU A 69 -19.76 17.27 5.86
CA LEU A 69 -21.13 16.85 5.51
C LEU A 69 -21.68 15.79 6.47
N ASP A 70 -20.83 14.90 6.97
CA ASP A 70 -21.23 13.85 7.90
C ASP A 70 -20.18 13.69 9.03
N PRO A 71 -20.51 14.06 10.28
CA PRO A 71 -19.63 13.86 11.42
C PRO A 71 -19.19 12.39 11.62
N LYS A 72 -19.97 11.41 11.14
CA LYS A 72 -19.59 9.99 11.19
C LYS A 72 -18.38 9.68 10.29
N ALA A 73 -18.10 10.53 9.30
CA ALA A 73 -16.96 10.40 8.42
C ALA A 73 -15.65 10.98 9.01
N ILE A 74 -15.70 11.65 10.18
CA ILE A 74 -14.52 12.27 10.80
C ILE A 74 -13.38 11.26 11.05
N PRO A 75 -13.61 10.07 11.63
CA PRO A 75 -12.53 9.11 11.87
C PRO A 75 -11.88 8.62 10.56
N MET A 76 -12.69 8.32 9.55
CA MET A 76 -12.21 8.00 8.20
C MET A 76 -11.37 9.15 7.65
N ALA A 77 -11.86 10.38 7.77
CA ALA A 77 -11.17 11.55 7.24
C ALA A 77 -9.85 11.89 7.95
N GLN A 78 -9.67 11.45 9.20
CA GLN A 78 -8.40 11.53 9.91
C GLN A 78 -7.44 10.45 9.41
N ALA A 79 -7.86 9.19 9.42
CA ALA A 79 -7.03 8.05 9.01
C ALA A 79 -6.50 8.18 7.56
N TYR A 80 -7.37 8.50 6.60
CA TYR A 80 -6.93 8.60 5.19
C TYR A 80 -6.19 9.91 4.87
N ARG A 81 -6.30 10.95 5.70
CA ARG A 81 -5.43 12.13 5.56
C ARG A 81 -3.98 11.78 5.84
N GLU A 82 -3.74 10.93 6.82
CA GLU A 82 -2.42 10.41 7.14
C GLU A 82 -1.90 9.50 6.02
N ALA A 83 -2.74 8.60 5.50
CA ALA A 83 -2.40 7.74 4.36
C ALA A 83 -1.97 8.56 3.12
N LEU A 84 -2.75 9.60 2.78
CA LEU A 84 -2.44 10.50 1.65
C LEU A 84 -1.10 11.23 1.83
N ARG A 85 -0.75 11.63 3.04
CA ARG A 85 0.57 12.22 3.33
C ARG A 85 1.69 11.20 3.22
N CYS A 86 1.43 9.97 3.67
CA CYS A 86 2.40 8.87 3.56
C CYS A 86 2.69 8.53 2.10
N GLU A 87 1.75 8.64 1.16
CA GLU A 87 2.03 8.47 -0.27
C GLU A 87 3.04 9.48 -0.82
N LEU A 88 3.00 10.73 -0.35
CA LEU A 88 3.97 11.75 -0.74
C LEU A 88 5.37 11.39 -0.22
N LEU A 89 5.48 10.98 1.05
CA LEU A 89 6.74 10.54 1.66
C LEU A 89 7.26 9.27 0.98
N ARG A 90 6.37 8.32 0.69
CA ARG A 90 6.68 7.08 -0.01
C ARG A 90 7.30 7.35 -1.37
N LYS A 91 6.69 8.26 -2.15
CA LYS A 91 7.23 8.69 -3.44
C LYS A 91 8.66 9.24 -3.28
N GLU A 92 8.86 10.17 -2.35
CA GLU A 92 10.19 10.75 -2.08
C GLU A 92 11.23 9.70 -1.64
N VAL A 93 10.83 8.66 -0.91
CA VAL A 93 11.71 7.54 -0.55
C VAL A 93 12.15 6.75 -1.77
N PHE A 94 11.21 6.33 -2.63
CA PHE A 94 11.54 5.57 -3.85
C PHE A 94 12.29 6.43 -4.90
N GLU A 95 12.16 7.75 -4.84
CA GLU A 95 12.96 8.71 -5.60
C GLU A 95 14.33 9.00 -4.97
N GLY A 96 14.71 8.33 -3.87
CA GLY A 96 16.00 8.50 -3.20
C GLY A 96 16.19 9.84 -2.49
N GLN A 97 15.11 10.61 -2.28
CA GLN A 97 15.13 11.94 -1.65
C GLN A 97 14.94 11.89 -0.13
N ARG A 98 14.32 10.82 0.38
CA ARG A 98 14.13 10.59 1.82
C ARG A 98 14.46 9.16 2.22
N THR A 99 14.68 8.98 3.52
CA THR A 99 14.80 7.68 4.18
C THR A 99 13.47 7.34 4.86
N PRO A 100 12.94 6.11 4.71
CA PRO A 100 11.74 5.69 5.43
C PRO A 100 12.05 5.54 6.93
N TYR A 101 11.03 5.63 7.79
CA TYR A 101 11.21 5.17 9.16
C TYR A 101 11.36 3.65 9.15
N ILE A 102 12.27 3.12 9.95
CA ILE A 102 12.38 1.67 10.13
C ILE A 102 11.73 1.30 11.46
N LEU A 103 10.85 0.31 11.44
CA LEU A 103 10.22 -0.16 12.67
C LEU A 103 11.17 -1.09 13.44
N GLY A 104 11.46 -0.73 14.69
CA GLY A 104 12.40 -1.47 15.53
C GLY A 104 13.86 -1.05 15.29
N GLU A 105 14.79 -1.95 15.62
CA GLU A 105 16.21 -1.75 15.34
C GLU A 105 16.48 -1.98 13.84
N PRO A 106 17.06 -0.99 13.12
CA PRO A 106 17.29 -1.14 11.69
C PRO A 106 18.34 -2.23 11.40
N PRO A 107 17.98 -3.33 10.71
CA PRO A 107 18.96 -4.31 10.27
C PRO A 107 19.89 -3.70 9.22
N ALA A 108 21.16 -4.12 9.22
CA ALA A 108 22.20 -3.53 8.36
C ALA A 108 21.84 -3.56 6.87
N TRP A 109 21.19 -4.62 6.40
CA TRP A 109 20.78 -4.77 4.99
C TRP A 109 19.84 -3.65 4.52
N LEU A 110 19.01 -3.09 5.40
CA LEU A 110 18.09 -2.01 5.02
C LEU A 110 18.81 -0.69 4.71
N SER A 111 19.97 -0.43 5.33
CA SER A 111 20.78 0.74 4.98
C SER A 111 21.25 0.65 3.53
N TYR A 112 21.70 -0.54 3.11
CA TYR A 112 22.12 -0.79 1.73
C TYR A 112 20.97 -0.63 0.74
N MET A 113 19.73 -1.04 1.10
CA MET A 113 18.54 -0.80 0.26
C MET A 113 18.24 0.69 0.07
N VAL A 114 18.28 1.46 1.16
CA VAL A 114 18.07 2.92 1.10
C VAL A 114 19.17 3.60 0.28
N ASP A 115 20.42 3.19 0.45
CA ASP A 115 21.53 3.74 -0.33
C ASP A 115 21.47 3.33 -1.81
N ALA A 116 20.93 2.14 -2.12
CA ALA A 116 20.67 1.73 -3.50
C ALA A 116 19.63 2.65 -4.18
N LEU A 117 18.56 3.06 -3.47
CA LEU A 117 17.59 4.03 -3.99
C LEU A 117 18.23 5.40 -4.26
N LYS A 118 19.08 5.89 -3.36
CA LYS A 118 19.83 7.14 -3.57
C LYS A 118 20.77 7.06 -4.77
N ALA A 119 21.55 5.98 -4.88
CA ALA A 119 22.45 5.77 -6.00
C ALA A 119 21.69 5.70 -7.34
N GLN A 120 20.52 5.04 -7.35
CA GLN A 120 19.65 4.99 -8.53
C GLN A 120 19.15 6.37 -8.93
N ALA A 121 18.71 7.19 -7.96
CA ALA A 121 18.25 8.55 -8.20
C ALA A 121 19.36 9.48 -8.75
N GLN A 122 20.62 9.19 -8.43
CA GLN A 122 21.80 9.91 -8.92
C GLN A 122 22.31 9.38 -10.28
N GLY A 123 21.62 8.42 -10.90
CA GLY A 123 22.03 7.80 -12.17
C GLY A 123 23.19 6.80 -12.04
N SER A 124 23.59 6.46 -10.82
CA SER A 124 24.67 5.49 -10.56
C SER A 124 24.12 4.06 -10.53
N HIS A 125 23.61 3.59 -11.68
CA HIS A 125 22.87 2.32 -11.80
C HIS A 125 23.68 1.09 -11.34
N ASP A 126 24.96 0.99 -11.71
CA ASP A 126 25.82 -0.13 -11.28
C ASP A 126 26.03 -0.16 -9.75
N ALA A 127 26.15 1.01 -9.12
CA ALA A 127 26.28 1.11 -7.68
C ALA A 127 24.97 0.72 -7.00
N ALA A 128 23.83 1.18 -7.52
CA ALA A 128 22.51 0.80 -7.03
C ALA A 128 22.29 -0.72 -7.10
N LEU A 129 22.65 -1.34 -8.23
CA LEU A 129 22.58 -2.79 -8.42
C LEU A 129 23.43 -3.53 -7.38
N LYS A 130 24.70 -3.15 -7.21
CA LYS A 130 25.60 -3.79 -6.23
C LYS A 130 25.08 -3.68 -4.80
N LEU A 131 24.63 -2.49 -4.41
CA LEU A 131 24.08 -2.24 -3.06
C LEU A 131 22.83 -3.08 -2.81
N ARG A 132 21.94 -3.17 -3.81
CA ARG A 132 20.70 -3.97 -3.70
C ARG A 132 20.99 -5.46 -3.64
N THR A 133 21.88 -5.99 -4.49
CA THR A 133 22.30 -7.40 -4.42
C THR A 133 22.89 -7.69 -3.04
N GLN A 134 23.83 -6.86 -2.56
CA GLN A 134 24.42 -7.02 -1.24
C GLN A 134 23.37 -7.01 -0.12
N ALA A 135 22.39 -6.11 -0.19
CA ALA A 135 21.32 -6.05 0.79
C ALA A 135 20.49 -7.34 0.82
N LEU A 136 20.08 -7.84 -0.35
CA LEU A 136 19.27 -9.06 -0.44
C LEU A 136 20.05 -10.30 -0.01
N ASP A 137 21.35 -10.40 -0.34
CA ASP A 137 22.23 -11.49 0.12
C ASP A 137 22.40 -11.49 1.65
N MET A 138 22.36 -10.31 2.28
CA MET A 138 22.46 -10.14 3.73
C MET A 138 21.13 -10.34 4.46
N ALA A 139 20.00 -10.24 3.75
CA ALA A 139 18.70 -10.27 4.38
C ALA A 139 18.36 -11.70 4.87
N PRO A 140 17.89 -11.88 6.11
CA PRO A 140 17.64 -13.21 6.64
C PRO A 140 16.40 -13.84 5.98
N ALA A 141 16.49 -15.12 5.65
CA ALA A 141 15.33 -15.92 5.32
C ALA A 141 14.38 -15.96 6.54
N SER A 142 13.13 -15.56 6.32
CA SER A 142 12.08 -15.62 7.33
C SER A 142 11.09 -16.69 6.90
N ALA A 143 11.11 -17.85 7.57
CA ALA A 143 10.20 -18.96 7.32
C ALA A 143 8.85 -18.72 8.02
N GLY A 144 7.79 -19.35 7.54
CA GLY A 144 6.46 -19.11 8.07
C GLY A 144 5.34 -19.79 7.30
N ALA A 145 4.16 -19.18 7.35
CA ALA A 145 2.99 -19.60 6.61
C ALA A 145 2.16 -18.41 6.12
N ILE A 146 1.58 -18.55 4.94
CA ILE A 146 0.68 -17.58 4.31
C ILE A 146 -0.65 -18.26 4.04
N ASN A 147 -1.73 -17.70 4.58
CA ASN A 147 -3.07 -18.32 4.55
C ASN A 147 -3.11 -19.80 5.04
N GLY A 148 -2.11 -20.22 5.83
CA GLY A 148 -1.94 -21.60 6.31
C GLY A 148 -0.95 -22.45 5.53
N ASP A 149 -0.53 -22.01 4.33
CA ASP A 149 0.44 -22.71 3.50
C ASP A 149 1.87 -22.30 3.88
N ALA A 150 2.74 -23.27 4.13
CA ALA A 150 4.09 -23.02 4.62
C ALA A 150 5.04 -22.47 3.54
N PHE A 151 6.01 -21.66 3.95
CA PHE A 151 7.13 -21.18 3.14
C PHE A 151 8.44 -21.20 3.94
N GLU A 152 9.57 -21.39 3.26
CA GLU A 152 10.92 -21.34 3.83
C GLU A 152 11.48 -19.91 3.87
N TRP A 153 11.06 -19.07 2.92
CA TRP A 153 11.39 -17.64 2.89
C TRP A 153 10.29 -16.82 2.22
N LEU A 154 10.24 -15.53 2.52
CA LEU A 154 9.30 -14.59 1.92
C LEU A 154 10.01 -13.25 1.66
N CYS A 155 9.71 -12.64 0.52
CA CYS A 155 10.15 -11.30 0.13
C CYS A 155 9.01 -10.54 -0.57
N ASP A 156 9.08 -9.22 -0.63
CA ASP A 156 8.37 -8.48 -1.68
C ASP A 156 9.04 -8.77 -3.03
N SER A 157 8.24 -8.97 -4.08
CA SER A 157 8.76 -9.25 -5.43
C SER A 157 9.41 -8.02 -6.06
N ASP A 158 9.13 -6.81 -5.56
CA ASP A 158 9.89 -5.62 -5.91
C ASP A 158 11.24 -5.63 -5.18
N SER A 159 12.31 -5.78 -5.95
CA SER A 159 13.66 -5.92 -5.43
C SER A 159 14.15 -4.67 -4.70
N ARG A 160 13.42 -3.53 -4.77
CA ARG A 160 13.72 -2.31 -4.01
C ARG A 160 13.27 -2.37 -2.55
N LEU A 161 12.55 -3.43 -2.14
CA LEU A 161 12.06 -3.62 -0.78
C LEU A 161 12.67 -4.84 -0.08
N GLY A 162 12.68 -6.01 -0.73
CA GLY A 162 13.14 -7.26 -0.08
C GLY A 162 12.17 -7.76 1.00
N PRO A 163 12.66 -8.40 2.08
CA PRO A 163 11.80 -8.97 3.13
C PRO A 163 11.33 -7.91 4.14
N ALA A 164 10.60 -6.90 3.65
CA ALA A 164 9.99 -5.86 4.45
C ALA A 164 8.60 -5.47 3.94
N PHE A 165 7.70 -5.16 4.86
CA PHE A 165 6.42 -4.52 4.54
C PHE A 165 6.58 -3.01 4.50
N GLU A 166 5.83 -2.37 3.64
CA GLU A 166 5.48 -0.96 3.79
C GLU A 166 4.27 -0.83 4.73
N LEU A 167 4.33 0.09 5.72
CA LEU A 167 3.23 0.32 6.66
C LEU A 167 2.99 1.81 6.91
N TYR A 168 1.75 2.24 6.82
CA TYR A 168 1.31 3.56 7.27
C TYR A 168 0.63 3.44 8.62
N THR A 169 1.20 4.06 9.65
CA THR A 169 0.64 4.05 10.99
C THR A 169 1.06 5.31 11.74
N ASN A 170 0.16 5.85 12.56
CA ASN A 170 0.39 7.08 13.35
C ASN A 170 0.96 8.25 12.53
N GLY A 171 0.43 8.48 11.33
CA GLY A 171 0.91 9.57 10.45
C GLY A 171 2.28 9.38 9.80
N CYS A 172 2.92 8.22 9.95
CA CYS A 172 4.26 7.95 9.46
C CYS A 172 4.29 6.78 8.46
N TYR A 173 5.25 6.85 7.53
CA TYR A 173 5.56 5.79 6.57
C TYR A 173 6.75 4.97 7.06
N TYR A 174 6.53 3.67 7.27
CA TYR A 174 7.52 2.72 7.76
C TYR A 174 7.87 1.66 6.72
N TRP A 175 9.14 1.25 6.76
CA TRP A 175 9.56 -0.08 6.35
C TRP A 175 9.66 -0.97 7.58
N VAL A 176 9.02 -2.13 7.51
CA VAL A 176 8.89 -3.10 8.61
C VAL A 176 9.55 -4.40 8.18
N PRO A 177 10.78 -4.70 8.65
CA PRO A 177 11.43 -5.98 8.36
C PRO A 177 10.55 -7.15 8.80
N PHE A 178 10.49 -8.23 8.01
CA PHE A 178 9.72 -9.42 8.37
C PHE A 178 10.20 -10.03 9.70
N SER A 179 11.49 -9.93 10.00
CA SER A 179 12.08 -10.36 11.27
C SER A 179 11.54 -9.63 12.51
N ALA A 180 10.90 -8.46 12.35
CA ALA A 180 10.26 -7.73 13.44
C ALA A 180 8.79 -8.14 13.65
N VAL A 181 8.24 -9.01 12.80
CA VAL A 181 6.82 -9.33 12.73
C VAL A 181 6.60 -10.80 13.07
N ARG A 182 5.69 -11.06 13.99
CA ARG A 182 5.22 -12.42 14.30
C ARG A 182 4.07 -12.83 13.39
N SER A 183 3.13 -11.92 13.17
CA SER A 183 2.03 -12.16 12.23
C SER A 183 1.44 -10.87 11.67
N VAL A 184 0.87 -10.98 10.47
CA VAL A 184 0.07 -9.95 9.81
C VAL A 184 -1.32 -10.51 9.56
N THR A 185 -2.35 -9.76 9.93
CA THR A 185 -3.72 -10.01 9.50
C THR A 185 -4.16 -8.89 8.58
N LEU A 186 -4.74 -9.26 7.43
CA LEU A 186 -5.20 -8.35 6.39
C LEU A 186 -6.70 -8.49 6.20
N ASP A 187 -7.40 -7.36 6.23
CA ASP A 187 -8.84 -7.35 5.97
C ASP A 187 -9.12 -7.70 4.51
N LYS A 188 -10.25 -8.39 4.26
CA LYS A 188 -10.73 -8.60 2.90
C LYS A 188 -11.14 -7.25 2.29
N PRO A 189 -10.64 -6.90 1.09
CA PRO A 189 -11.03 -5.66 0.41
C PRO A 189 -12.54 -5.57 0.25
N SER A 190 -13.10 -4.42 0.61
CA SER A 190 -14.54 -4.16 0.60
C SER A 190 -14.89 -2.80 0.01
N ASP A 191 -13.98 -1.84 0.07
CA ASP A 191 -14.10 -0.50 -0.50
C ASP A 191 -13.04 -0.26 -1.60
N LEU A 192 -13.30 0.69 -2.50
CA LEU A 192 -12.39 1.02 -3.59
C LEU A 192 -11.02 1.52 -3.07
N ARG A 193 -10.99 2.20 -1.93
CA ARG A 193 -9.74 2.61 -1.28
C ARG A 193 -8.87 1.46 -0.79
N ASP A 194 -9.44 0.26 -0.59
CA ASP A 194 -8.68 -0.92 -0.16
C ASP A 194 -7.78 -1.44 -1.31
N LEU A 195 -8.09 -1.06 -2.56
CA LEU A 195 -7.21 -1.28 -3.73
C LEU A 195 -6.01 -0.33 -3.75
N VAL A 196 -5.97 0.65 -2.84
CA VAL A 196 -4.84 1.57 -2.64
C VAL A 196 -4.14 1.24 -1.33
N TRP A 197 -4.90 1.01 -0.27
CA TRP A 197 -4.41 0.80 1.09
C TRP A 197 -5.21 -0.29 1.80
N GLN A 198 -4.62 -1.44 2.04
CA GLN A 198 -5.27 -2.53 2.74
C GLN A 198 -5.10 -2.38 4.25
N PRO A 199 -6.20 -2.36 5.04
CA PRO A 199 -6.11 -2.38 6.49
C PRO A 199 -5.39 -3.64 6.99
N ALA A 200 -4.46 -3.43 7.91
CA ALA A 200 -3.63 -4.48 8.47
C ALA A 200 -3.47 -4.33 9.98
N GLU A 201 -3.40 -5.48 10.66
CA GLU A 201 -2.96 -5.61 12.04
C GLU A 201 -1.69 -6.47 12.08
N LEU A 202 -0.62 -5.94 12.67
CA LEU A 202 0.66 -6.61 12.81
C LEU A 202 0.89 -6.91 14.29
N ALA A 203 1.08 -8.18 14.63
CA ALA A 203 1.65 -8.59 15.90
C ALA A 203 3.19 -8.61 15.73
N LEU A 204 3.89 -7.82 16.52
CA LEU A 204 5.35 -7.71 16.45
C LEU A 204 6.03 -8.78 17.30
N ALA A 205 7.31 -9.02 17.04
CA ALA A 205 8.13 -9.96 17.80
C ALA A 205 8.19 -9.60 19.30
N ASN A 206 8.13 -8.30 19.63
CA ASN A 206 8.08 -7.76 21.00
C ASN A 206 6.69 -7.81 21.66
N GLU A 207 5.74 -8.57 21.09
CA GLU A 207 4.37 -8.79 21.60
C GLU A 207 3.44 -7.57 21.53
N SER A 208 3.93 -6.42 21.05
CA SER A 208 3.06 -5.29 20.76
C SER A 208 2.26 -5.51 19.48
N THR A 209 1.10 -4.86 19.38
CA THR A 209 0.26 -4.88 18.18
C THR A 209 0.22 -3.49 17.56
N LEU A 210 0.40 -3.43 16.24
CA LEU A 210 0.25 -2.22 15.46
C LEU A 210 -0.89 -2.38 14.46
N ARG A 211 -1.71 -1.34 14.35
CA ARG A 211 -2.71 -1.21 13.29
C ARG A 211 -2.27 -0.15 12.31
N GLY A 212 -2.52 -0.38 11.04
CA GLY A 212 -2.16 0.55 9.99
C GLY A 212 -2.71 0.14 8.65
N LEU A 213 -2.14 0.74 7.62
CA LEU A 213 -2.49 0.49 6.24
C LEU A 213 -1.24 0.02 5.49
N ILE A 214 -1.33 -1.09 4.77
CA ILE A 214 -0.30 -1.54 3.84
C ILE A 214 -0.66 -1.02 2.44
N PRO A 215 0.25 -0.34 1.72
CA PRO A 215 -0.01 0.06 0.34
C PRO A 215 -0.20 -1.16 -0.55
N THR A 216 -1.39 -1.28 -1.12
CA THR A 216 -1.85 -2.40 -1.94
C THR A 216 -1.14 -2.48 -3.29
N ARG A 217 -0.65 -1.33 -3.75
CA ARG A 217 0.02 -1.18 -5.04
C ARG A 217 1.45 -0.68 -4.84
N TYR A 218 2.33 -1.03 -5.76
CA TYR A 218 3.61 -0.34 -5.92
C TYR A 218 3.40 1.16 -6.24
N PRO A 219 4.40 2.04 -6.04
CA PRO A 219 4.24 3.46 -6.33
C PRO A 219 3.76 3.68 -7.77
N THR A 220 2.64 4.39 -7.92
CA THR A 220 2.04 4.65 -9.23
C THR A 220 2.95 5.54 -10.07
N GLN A 221 2.99 5.28 -11.37
CA GLN A 221 3.75 6.05 -12.33
C GLN A 221 2.84 6.86 -13.26
N GLU A 222 3.41 7.89 -13.88
CA GLU A 222 2.71 8.61 -14.93
C GLU A 222 2.44 7.66 -16.11
N GLY A 223 1.22 7.70 -16.65
CA GLY A 223 0.81 6.82 -17.75
C GLY A 223 0.30 5.42 -17.32
N ASP A 224 0.26 5.09 -16.02
CA ASP A 224 -0.40 3.86 -15.56
C ASP A 224 -1.85 3.79 -16.06
N ASP A 225 -2.27 2.64 -16.58
CA ASP A 225 -3.66 2.41 -17.00
C ASP A 225 -4.57 2.08 -15.80
N ASP A 226 -5.87 1.97 -16.07
CA ASP A 226 -6.86 1.67 -15.03
C ASP A 226 -6.65 0.29 -14.40
N SER A 227 -6.06 -0.67 -15.11
CA SER A 227 -5.80 -2.01 -14.58
C SER A 227 -4.71 -1.98 -13.51
N LEU A 228 -3.62 -1.26 -13.75
CA LEU A 228 -2.57 -1.03 -12.77
C LEU A 228 -3.11 -0.20 -11.59
N ARG A 229 -3.85 0.87 -11.87
CA ARG A 229 -4.43 1.72 -10.84
C ARG A 229 -5.45 0.99 -9.95
N LEU A 230 -6.21 0.06 -10.50
CA LEU A 230 -7.18 -0.74 -9.75
C LEU A 230 -6.58 -2.01 -9.13
N ALA A 231 -5.25 -2.14 -9.13
CA ALA A 231 -4.54 -3.30 -8.58
C ALA A 231 -5.01 -4.64 -9.21
N ARG A 232 -5.37 -4.63 -10.49
CA ARG A 232 -5.85 -5.83 -11.22
C ARG A 232 -4.75 -6.59 -11.96
N ARG A 233 -3.61 -5.93 -12.14
CA ARG A 233 -2.44 -6.44 -12.82
C ARG A 233 -1.20 -6.00 -12.06
N THR A 234 -0.15 -6.79 -12.19
CA THR A 234 1.22 -6.41 -11.81
C THR A 234 2.08 -6.41 -13.06
N GLU A 235 2.93 -5.40 -13.20
CA GLU A 235 3.94 -5.31 -14.24
C GLU A 235 5.32 -5.13 -13.60
N TRP A 236 6.34 -5.63 -14.29
CA TRP A 236 7.72 -5.58 -13.84
C TRP A 236 8.56 -4.76 -14.82
N THR A 237 9.36 -3.84 -14.28
CA THR A 237 10.39 -3.13 -15.02
C THR A 237 11.76 -3.61 -14.53
N GLU A 238 12.63 -4.01 -15.46
CA GLU A 238 13.99 -4.43 -15.12
C GLU A 238 14.81 -3.27 -14.52
N LEU A 239 15.54 -3.58 -13.45
CA LEU A 239 16.49 -2.67 -12.80
C LEU A 239 17.95 -3.10 -13.02
N GLY A 240 18.18 -4.13 -13.83
CA GLY A 240 19.47 -4.75 -14.09
C GLY A 240 19.71 -6.03 -13.28
N GLY A 241 20.44 -6.98 -13.87
CA GLY A 241 20.60 -8.32 -13.30
C GLY A 241 19.26 -9.03 -13.17
N GLU A 242 18.99 -9.61 -12.00
CA GLU A 242 17.72 -10.27 -11.66
C GLU A 242 16.75 -9.34 -10.91
N HIS A 243 17.06 -8.04 -10.81
CA HIS A 243 16.26 -7.10 -10.02
C HIS A 243 15.17 -6.44 -10.84
N VAL A 244 13.99 -6.30 -10.24
CA VAL A 244 12.81 -5.70 -10.87
C VAL A 244 12.13 -4.68 -9.95
N ALA A 245 11.48 -3.70 -10.57
CA ALA A 245 10.55 -2.78 -9.91
C ALA A 245 9.12 -3.12 -10.32
N GLY A 246 8.22 -3.18 -9.35
CA GLY A 246 6.81 -3.47 -9.60
C GLY A 246 5.99 -2.23 -9.94
N ARG A 247 4.92 -2.44 -10.71
CA ARG A 247 3.80 -1.50 -10.97
C ARG A 247 2.48 -2.25 -10.80
N GLY A 248 1.45 -1.59 -10.29
CA GLY A 248 0.15 -2.23 -10.05
C GLY A 248 0.11 -2.98 -8.72
N GLN A 249 -0.60 -4.11 -8.65
CA GLN A 249 -0.81 -4.84 -7.39
C GLN A 249 0.52 -5.33 -6.80
N ARG A 250 0.68 -5.20 -5.48
CA ARG A 250 1.82 -5.76 -4.76
C ARG A 250 1.76 -7.29 -4.78
N VAL A 251 2.93 -7.92 -4.97
CA VAL A 251 3.10 -9.37 -4.95
C VAL A 251 4.24 -9.72 -3.99
N LEU A 252 3.98 -10.62 -3.06
CA LEU A 252 5.04 -11.25 -2.28
C LEU A 252 5.49 -12.53 -3.00
N ILE A 253 6.75 -12.89 -2.88
CA ILE A 253 7.33 -14.09 -3.48
C ILE A 253 7.98 -14.94 -2.39
N SER A 254 7.85 -16.26 -2.55
CA SER A 254 8.41 -17.30 -1.67
C SER A 254 8.97 -18.45 -2.50
N ASP A 255 9.54 -19.46 -1.83
CA ASP A 255 9.88 -20.75 -2.45
C ASP A 255 8.67 -21.48 -3.05
N GLN A 256 7.44 -21.15 -2.64
CA GLN A 256 6.20 -21.70 -3.19
C GLN A 256 5.64 -20.89 -4.37
N GLY A 257 6.30 -19.79 -4.75
CA GLY A 257 5.87 -18.89 -5.84
C GLY A 257 5.27 -17.57 -5.35
N ASP A 258 4.45 -16.97 -6.22
CA ASP A 258 3.90 -15.63 -6.08
C ASP A 258 2.60 -15.59 -5.28
N HIS A 259 2.46 -14.56 -4.44
CA HIS A 259 1.33 -14.31 -3.57
C HIS A 259 0.81 -12.89 -3.77
N ALA A 260 -0.31 -12.75 -4.47
CA ALA A 260 -0.95 -11.47 -4.71
C ALA A 260 -1.51 -10.89 -3.39
N LEU A 261 -1.17 -9.64 -3.05
CA LEU A 261 -1.48 -9.06 -1.74
C LEU A 261 -2.98 -9.10 -1.40
N LEU A 262 -3.84 -8.89 -2.39
CA LEU A 262 -5.29 -8.87 -2.19
C LEU A 262 -5.88 -10.25 -1.84
N ASP A 263 -5.15 -11.34 -2.08
CA ASP A 263 -5.55 -12.71 -1.75
C ASP A 263 -5.02 -13.16 -0.38
N ILE A 264 -4.07 -12.41 0.21
CA ILE A 264 -3.51 -12.70 1.53
C ILE A 264 -4.47 -12.23 2.63
N ARG A 265 -4.73 -13.10 3.62
CA ARG A 265 -5.48 -12.78 4.85
C ARG A 265 -4.61 -12.89 6.08
N THR A 266 -3.71 -13.86 6.11
CA THR A 266 -2.81 -14.05 7.24
C THR A 266 -1.40 -14.37 6.76
N ILE A 267 -0.41 -13.77 7.39
CA ILE A 267 0.99 -14.17 7.32
C ILE A 267 1.44 -14.42 8.75
N SER A 268 2.14 -15.51 9.01
CA SER A 268 2.78 -15.78 10.28
C SER A 268 4.23 -16.19 10.03
N PHE A 269 5.15 -15.67 10.84
CA PHE A 269 6.56 -16.03 10.77
C PHE A 269 6.93 -16.92 11.95
N ASN A 270 7.81 -17.88 11.70
CA ASN A 270 8.40 -18.70 12.75
C ASN A 270 9.33 -17.82 13.59
N ALA A 271 9.20 -17.92 14.92
CA ALA A 271 9.98 -17.14 15.87
C ALA A 271 11.49 -17.46 15.82
#